data_AF-A0AAN7LB73-F1
#
_entry.id   AF-A0AAN7LB73-F1
#
_cell.length_a   1.000
_cell.length_b   1.000
_cell.length_c   1.000
_cell.angle_alpha   90.00
_cell.angle_beta   90.00
_cell.angle_gamma   90.00
#
_symmetry.space_group_name_H-M   'P 1'
#
loop_
_entity.id
_entity.type
_entity.pdbx_description
1 polymer ?
#
loop_
_entity_poly.entity_id
_entity_poly.type
_entity_poly.pdbx_seq_one_letter_code
_entity_poly.pdbx_strand_id
1 'polypeptide(L)'
;MGIDLKAGGKIKKTKRTAPKSDDVYLKLLVKLYSFLVRRTGSKFNAVILKRLFMSKVNKPPLSLSRLIRFMKGKEDNIAVVVGTVTDDIRVYHVPALKVTALRFTETARARIEKAGGECLTFDQLALRAPLGQNTILLRGPKNAREAVKHFGPAPGVPHSHTKPYVRAKGRKFEKARGKRNSRGFRLGSLTQFLRINEDPLHPLAQLIYPPQIDPNIAGAQFLRRLVTIFSAPNYGGEFDNVGALLSVDESLVCSFEILKPLKSASGGSGTSKVTLKKPPKLG
;
A
#
# COMPACT_ATOMS: atom_id res chain seq x y z
N MET A 1 -35.53 -8.95 -32.44
CA MET A 1 -34.41 -9.57 -31.72
C MET A 1 -33.82 -8.55 -30.76
N GLY A 2 -33.66 -8.89 -29.48
CA GLY A 2 -33.02 -7.99 -28.50
C GLY A 2 -31.52 -7.94 -28.72
N ILE A 3 -30.93 -6.74 -28.71
CA ILE A 3 -29.47 -6.57 -28.81
C ILE A 3 -28.87 -6.74 -27.42
N ASP A 4 -28.02 -7.75 -27.23
CA ASP A 4 -27.27 -7.92 -25.99
C ASP A 4 -26.10 -6.92 -25.95
N LEU A 5 -26.33 -5.81 -25.25
CA LEU A 5 -25.32 -4.78 -25.07
C LEU A 5 -24.70 -4.91 -23.68
N LYS A 6 -23.36 -4.95 -23.63
CA LYS A 6 -22.61 -4.91 -22.38
C LYS A 6 -23.07 -3.72 -21.50
N ALA A 7 -23.51 -4.03 -20.28
CA ALA A 7 -24.10 -3.05 -19.34
C ALA A 7 -25.30 -2.26 -19.90
N GLY A 8 -26.07 -2.86 -20.83
CA GLY A 8 -27.26 -2.26 -21.44
C GLY A 8 -26.97 -1.03 -22.30
N GLY A 9 -25.75 -0.90 -22.85
CA GLY A 9 -25.34 0.24 -23.68
C GLY A 9 -25.13 1.56 -22.92
N LYS A 10 -25.24 1.55 -21.58
CA LYS A 10 -25.13 2.77 -20.76
C LYS A 10 -23.69 3.07 -20.36
N ILE A 11 -23.23 4.28 -20.65
CA ILE A 11 -21.92 4.77 -20.22
C ILE A 11 -22.03 5.42 -18.84
N LYS A 12 -21.57 4.71 -17.79
CA LYS A 12 -21.51 5.26 -16.42
C LYS A 12 -20.41 6.31 -16.30
N LYS A 13 -20.76 7.51 -15.81
CA LYS A 13 -19.81 8.57 -15.47
C LYS A 13 -19.53 8.56 -13.97
N THR A 14 -18.29 8.25 -13.57
CA THR A 14 -17.88 8.17 -12.16
C THR A 14 -17.33 9.49 -11.60
N LYS A 15 -17.08 10.48 -12.46
CA LYS A 15 -16.52 11.79 -12.08
C LYS A 15 -17.62 12.78 -11.68
N ARG A 16 -17.30 13.68 -10.75
CA ARG A 16 -18.17 14.80 -10.38
C ARG A 16 -18.34 15.77 -11.55
N THR A 17 -19.59 16.18 -11.78
CA THR A 17 -19.99 17.13 -12.82
C THR A 17 -20.35 18.51 -12.28
N ALA A 18 -20.59 18.62 -10.97
CA ALA A 18 -20.93 19.86 -10.27
C ALA A 18 -20.26 19.90 -8.88
N PRO A 19 -20.04 21.09 -8.29
CA PRO A 19 -19.56 21.19 -6.91
C PRO A 19 -20.67 20.75 -5.95
N LYS A 20 -20.31 19.98 -4.91
CA LYS A 20 -21.25 19.62 -3.81
C LYS A 20 -21.39 20.75 -2.77
N SER A 21 -20.47 21.72 -2.76
CA SER A 21 -20.43 22.79 -1.76
C SER A 21 -21.54 23.80 -1.98
N ASP A 22 -22.07 24.39 -0.90
CA ASP A 22 -23.06 25.46 -0.97
C ASP A 22 -22.48 26.87 -1.00
N ASP A 23 -21.17 27.00 -0.82
CA ASP A 23 -20.41 28.24 -0.99
C ASP A 23 -20.74 28.95 -2.32
N VAL A 24 -21.31 30.14 -2.20
CA VAL A 24 -21.76 30.98 -3.32
C VAL A 24 -20.58 31.41 -4.20
N TYR A 25 -19.45 31.78 -3.61
CA TYR A 25 -18.27 32.21 -4.37
C TYR A 25 -17.70 31.07 -5.22
N LEU A 26 -17.67 29.86 -4.67
CA LEU A 26 -17.27 28.68 -5.44
C LEU A 26 -18.25 28.38 -6.58
N LYS A 27 -19.56 28.51 -6.35
CA LYS A 27 -20.59 28.32 -7.39
C LYS A 27 -20.45 29.36 -8.51
N LEU A 28 -20.18 30.62 -8.18
CA LEU A 28 -19.94 31.69 -9.17
C LEU A 28 -18.66 31.46 -9.98
N LEU A 29 -17.57 31.11 -9.30
CA LEU A 29 -16.28 30.81 -9.94
C LEU A 29 -16.40 29.60 -10.90
N VAL A 30 -17.16 28.58 -10.50
CA VAL A 30 -17.50 27.45 -11.36
C VAL A 30 -18.27 27.89 -12.61
N LYS A 31 -19.27 28.78 -12.47
CA LYS A 31 -20.03 29.30 -13.62
C LYS A 31 -19.11 30.04 -14.59
N LEU A 32 -18.21 30.89 -14.06
CA LEU A 32 -17.21 31.61 -14.84
C LEU A 32 -16.30 30.66 -15.63
N TYR A 33 -15.67 29.68 -14.95
CA TYR A 33 -14.79 28.73 -15.65
C TYR A 33 -15.55 27.79 -16.58
N SER A 34 -16.82 27.47 -16.30
CA SER A 34 -17.68 26.71 -17.23
C SER A 34 -17.96 27.50 -18.51
N PHE A 35 -18.19 28.81 -18.39
CA PHE A 35 -18.33 29.70 -19.53
C PHE A 35 -17.03 29.77 -20.34
N LEU A 36 -15.89 29.99 -19.67
CA LEU A 36 -14.59 30.05 -20.34
C LEU A 36 -14.27 28.77 -21.10
N VAL A 37 -14.49 27.58 -20.51
CA VAL A 37 -14.24 26.29 -21.19
C VAL A 37 -15.08 26.16 -22.46
N ARG A 38 -16.36 26.54 -22.40
CA ARG A 38 -17.27 26.45 -23.56
C ARG A 38 -16.91 27.41 -24.68
N ARG A 39 -16.38 28.60 -24.36
CA ARG A 39 -16.05 29.63 -25.35
C ARG A 39 -14.64 29.54 -25.91
N THR A 40 -13.67 29.18 -25.09
CA THR A 40 -12.25 29.19 -25.47
C THR A 40 -11.72 27.84 -25.95
N GLY A 41 -12.31 26.73 -25.50
CA GLY A 41 -11.79 25.38 -25.79
C GLY A 41 -10.43 25.07 -25.12
N SER A 42 -9.90 25.93 -24.24
CA SER A 42 -8.58 25.72 -23.62
C SER A 42 -8.60 24.50 -22.67
N LYS A 43 -7.63 23.59 -22.87
CA LYS A 43 -7.42 22.41 -22.01
C LYS A 43 -7.09 22.83 -20.57
N PHE A 44 -6.41 23.96 -20.39
CA PHE A 44 -6.05 24.49 -19.07
C PHE A 44 -7.30 24.79 -18.21
N ASN A 45 -8.24 25.54 -18.78
CA ASN A 45 -9.51 25.87 -18.11
C ASN A 45 -10.35 24.63 -17.81
N ALA A 46 -10.34 23.64 -18.71
CA ALA A 46 -11.05 22.38 -18.48
C ALA A 46 -10.48 21.62 -17.27
N VAL A 47 -9.16 21.67 -17.07
CA VAL A 47 -8.51 21.07 -15.90
C VAL A 47 -8.82 21.84 -14.62
N ILE A 48 -8.82 23.19 -14.65
CA ILE A 48 -9.22 24.01 -13.50
C ILE A 48 -10.66 23.69 -13.09
N LEU A 49 -11.60 23.72 -14.04
CA LEU A 49 -13.01 23.42 -13.78
C LEU A 49 -13.19 22.04 -13.14
N LYS A 50 -12.51 21.02 -13.68
CA LYS A 50 -12.51 19.66 -13.11
C LYS A 50 -11.98 19.64 -11.68
N ARG A 51 -10.94 20.44 -11.36
CA ARG A 51 -10.35 20.53 -10.02
C ARG A 51 -11.23 21.31 -9.04
N LEU A 52 -12.00 22.31 -9.50
CA LEU A 52 -12.95 23.04 -8.66
C LEU A 52 -14.07 22.12 -8.12
N PHE A 53 -14.55 21.19 -8.94
CA PHE A 53 -15.54 20.17 -8.55
C PHE A 53 -15.02 19.13 -7.55
N MET A 54 -13.71 19.03 -7.37
CA MET A 54 -13.12 18.04 -6.48
C MET A 54 -13.44 18.35 -5.02
N SER A 55 -13.56 17.28 -4.22
CA SER A 55 -13.68 17.38 -2.76
C SER A 55 -12.43 17.99 -2.12
N LYS A 56 -12.57 18.52 -0.90
CA LYS A 56 -11.46 19.10 -0.11
C LYS A 56 -10.25 18.16 -0.02
N VAL A 57 -10.50 16.87 0.21
CA VAL A 57 -9.45 15.81 0.24
C VAL A 57 -8.60 15.78 -1.03
N ASN A 58 -9.20 16.03 -2.19
CA ASN A 58 -8.52 16.00 -3.48
C ASN A 58 -7.91 17.36 -3.88
N LYS A 59 -8.09 18.40 -3.04
CA LYS A 59 -7.48 19.73 -3.14
C LYS A 59 -6.48 19.91 -1.98
N PRO A 60 -5.38 19.13 -1.95
CA PRO A 60 -4.40 19.20 -0.87
C PRO A 60 -3.71 20.58 -0.85
N PRO A 61 -3.32 21.07 0.34
CA PRO A 61 -2.56 22.31 0.43
C PRO A 61 -1.17 22.17 -0.22
N LEU A 62 -0.62 23.29 -0.68
CA LEU A 62 0.74 23.39 -1.21
C LEU A 62 1.55 24.36 -0.35
N SER A 63 2.72 23.93 0.12
CA SER A 63 3.63 24.75 0.92
C SER A 63 4.44 25.71 0.05
N LEU A 64 4.82 26.87 0.59
CA LEU A 64 5.72 27.82 -0.09
C LEU A 64 7.04 27.16 -0.52
N SER A 65 7.64 26.32 0.32
CA SER A 65 8.88 25.58 -0.01
C SER A 65 8.76 24.77 -1.31
N ARG A 66 7.64 24.08 -1.49
CA ARG A 66 7.39 23.29 -2.70
C ARG A 66 7.09 24.18 -3.90
N LEU A 67 6.37 25.28 -3.68
CA LEU A 67 6.06 26.24 -4.72
C LEU A 67 7.35 26.84 -5.29
N ILE A 68 8.25 27.32 -4.44
CA ILE A 68 9.58 27.84 -4.81
C ILE A 68 10.37 26.81 -5.61
N ARG A 69 10.39 25.55 -5.15
CA ARG A 69 11.08 24.47 -5.86
C ARG A 69 10.54 24.24 -7.27
N PHE A 70 9.23 24.33 -7.48
CA PHE A 70 8.62 24.14 -8.80
C PHE A 70 8.73 25.37 -9.71
N MET A 71 8.87 26.55 -9.12
CA MET A 71 8.99 27.82 -9.83
C MET A 71 10.44 28.22 -10.16
N LYS A 72 11.43 27.49 -9.64
CA LYS A 72 12.84 27.71 -9.97
C LYS A 72 13.06 27.66 -11.49
N GLY A 73 13.59 28.74 -12.06
CA GLY A 73 13.83 28.90 -13.50
C GLY A 73 12.59 29.22 -14.34
N LYS A 74 11.46 29.60 -13.70
CA LYS A 74 10.18 29.91 -14.38
C LYS A 74 9.50 31.13 -13.77
N GLU A 75 10.27 32.15 -13.43
CA GLU A 75 9.84 33.26 -12.57
C GLU A 75 8.79 34.16 -13.22
N ASP A 76 8.78 34.23 -14.56
CA ASP A 76 7.80 35.01 -15.32
C ASP A 76 6.39 34.44 -15.30
N ASN A 77 6.27 33.15 -15.00
CA ASN A 77 5.00 32.43 -15.07
C ASN A 77 4.20 32.54 -13.78
N ILE A 78 2.88 32.56 -13.91
CA ILE A 78 1.96 32.57 -12.77
C ILE A 78 1.77 31.13 -12.26
N ALA A 79 2.05 30.91 -10.98
CA ALA A 79 1.82 29.62 -10.32
C ALA A 79 0.34 29.47 -9.92
N VAL A 80 -0.38 28.53 -10.52
CA VAL A 80 -1.81 28.33 -10.28
C VAL A 80 -2.05 27.09 -9.43
N VAL A 81 -2.68 27.27 -8.26
CA VAL A 81 -2.95 26.21 -7.28
C VAL A 81 -4.45 26.13 -6.99
N VAL A 82 -5.11 25.08 -7.46
CA VAL A 82 -6.52 24.81 -7.11
C VAL A 82 -6.59 24.16 -5.73
N GLY A 83 -6.31 24.94 -4.70
CA GLY A 83 -6.21 24.52 -3.30
C GLY A 83 -5.77 25.67 -2.40
N THR A 84 -5.32 25.34 -1.19
CA THR A 84 -4.78 26.33 -0.24
C THR A 84 -3.27 26.39 -0.34
N VAL A 85 -2.70 27.61 -0.34
CA VAL A 85 -1.27 27.82 -0.18
C VAL A 85 -0.97 28.11 1.29
N THR A 86 -0.04 27.35 1.86
CA THR A 86 0.34 27.43 3.27
C THR A 86 1.78 27.89 3.42
N ASP A 87 2.05 28.63 4.49
CA ASP A 87 3.40 29.05 4.84
C ASP A 87 4.30 27.86 5.23
N ASP A 88 5.61 28.05 5.13
CA ASP A 88 6.62 27.12 5.60
C ASP A 88 7.74 27.90 6.29
N ILE A 89 7.76 27.82 7.63
CA ILE A 89 8.70 28.55 8.50
C ILE A 89 10.16 28.17 8.19
N ARG A 90 10.40 26.96 7.66
CA ARG A 90 11.75 26.46 7.34
C ARG A 90 12.40 27.16 6.16
N VAL A 91 11.62 27.85 5.34
CA VAL A 91 12.14 28.69 4.27
C VAL A 91 12.41 30.05 4.87
N TYR A 92 13.64 30.56 4.75
CA TYR A 92 13.97 31.90 5.26
C TYR A 92 13.59 32.99 4.26
N HIS A 93 14.12 32.86 3.03
CA HIS A 93 13.90 33.82 1.94
C HIS A 93 12.84 33.31 0.95
N VAL A 94 11.82 34.13 0.68
CA VAL A 94 10.79 33.85 -0.32
C VAL A 94 11.09 34.73 -1.54
N PRO A 95 11.23 34.18 -2.75
CA PRO A 95 11.38 34.98 -3.96
C PRO A 95 10.07 35.69 -4.32
N ALA A 96 10.16 36.74 -5.15
CA ALA A 96 8.98 37.41 -5.70
C ALA A 96 8.21 36.43 -6.61
N LEU A 97 7.04 35.99 -6.16
CA LEU A 97 6.24 34.97 -6.83
C LEU A 97 4.85 35.52 -7.19
N LYS A 98 4.40 35.26 -8.42
CA LYS A 98 2.99 35.47 -8.82
C LYS A 98 2.22 34.18 -8.60
N VAL A 99 1.36 34.14 -7.59
CA VAL A 99 0.64 32.91 -7.19
C VAL A 99 -0.85 33.14 -7.24
N THR A 100 -1.58 32.29 -7.95
CA THR A 100 -3.05 32.20 -7.86
C THR A 100 -3.46 31.00 -7.02
N ALA A 101 -4.33 31.19 -6.04
CA ALA A 101 -4.88 30.10 -5.25
C ALA A 101 -6.34 30.30 -4.85
N LEU A 102 -7.00 29.24 -4.37
CA LEU A 102 -8.36 29.36 -3.82
C LEU A 102 -8.34 30.02 -2.45
N ARG A 103 -7.28 29.79 -1.68
CA ARG A 103 -7.08 30.37 -0.35
C ARG A 103 -5.60 30.50 -0.06
N PHE A 104 -5.23 31.58 0.60
CA PHE A 104 -3.90 31.76 1.20
C PHE A 104 -4.06 31.73 2.72
N THR A 105 -3.08 31.17 3.44
CA THR A 105 -2.95 31.49 4.86
C THR A 105 -2.46 32.92 4.99
N GLU A 106 -2.89 33.64 6.02
CA GLU A 106 -2.51 35.05 6.24
C GLU A 106 -1.00 35.21 6.32
N THR A 107 -0.33 34.29 7.01
CA THR A 107 1.13 34.23 7.10
C THR A 107 1.81 34.02 5.74
N ALA A 108 1.22 33.22 4.85
CA ALA A 108 1.78 32.99 3.52
C ALA A 108 1.59 34.22 2.63
N ARG A 109 0.41 34.85 2.69
CA ARG A 109 0.10 36.08 1.96
C ARG A 109 1.07 37.19 2.34
N ALA A 110 1.19 37.48 3.64
CA ALA A 110 2.09 38.52 4.14
C ALA A 110 3.55 38.30 3.72
N ARG A 111 4.03 37.04 3.69
CA ARG A 111 5.39 36.73 3.27
C ARG A 111 5.61 36.88 1.77
N ILE A 112 4.64 36.51 0.94
CA ILE A 112 4.71 36.68 -0.51
C ILE A 112 4.69 38.18 -0.85
N GLU A 113 3.77 38.94 -0.25
CA GLU A 113 3.64 40.38 -0.47
C GLU A 113 4.90 41.13 0.03
N LYS A 114 5.43 40.77 1.20
CA LYS A 114 6.69 41.33 1.72
C LYS A 114 7.89 41.06 0.79
N ALA A 115 7.88 39.94 0.07
CA ALA A 115 8.89 39.61 -0.92
C ALA A 115 8.70 40.32 -2.28
N GLY A 116 7.69 41.20 -2.41
CA GLY A 116 7.32 41.83 -3.68
C GLY A 116 6.60 40.90 -4.65
N GLY A 117 6.12 39.75 -4.17
CA GLY A 117 5.27 38.84 -4.94
C GLY A 117 3.81 39.26 -4.93
N GLU A 118 3.00 38.57 -5.72
CA GLU A 118 1.60 38.89 -5.92
C GLU A 118 0.70 37.68 -5.63
N CYS A 119 -0.30 37.89 -4.78
CA CYS A 119 -1.29 36.88 -4.42
C CYS A 119 -2.60 37.14 -5.18
N LEU A 120 -2.87 36.31 -6.19
CA LEU A 120 -4.01 36.45 -7.10
C LEU A 120 -5.18 35.53 -6.73
N THR A 121 -6.39 36.00 -7.01
CA THR A 121 -7.61 35.19 -7.02
C THR A 121 -7.86 34.60 -8.41
N PHE A 122 -8.76 33.61 -8.49
CA PHE A 122 -9.07 32.92 -9.75
C PHE A 122 -9.87 33.76 -10.73
N ASP A 123 -10.68 34.71 -10.25
CA ASP A 123 -11.34 35.75 -11.03
C ASP A 123 -10.32 36.72 -11.64
N GLN A 124 -9.35 37.20 -10.86
CA GLN A 124 -8.24 38.03 -11.38
C GLN A 124 -7.40 37.28 -12.42
N LEU A 125 -7.13 35.99 -12.19
CA LEU A 125 -6.43 35.15 -13.16
C LEU A 125 -7.21 35.04 -14.48
N ALA A 126 -8.53 34.86 -14.41
CA ALA A 126 -9.37 34.78 -15.61
C ALA A 126 -9.37 36.07 -16.43
N LEU A 127 -9.25 37.23 -15.78
CA LEU A 127 -9.11 38.53 -16.46
C LEU A 127 -7.75 38.67 -17.15
N ARG A 128 -6.66 38.25 -16.49
CA ARG A 128 -5.30 38.38 -17.03
C ARG A 128 -4.98 37.37 -18.12
N ALA A 129 -5.36 36.11 -17.90
CA ALA A 129 -4.98 34.99 -18.75
C ALA A 129 -6.19 34.07 -19.01
N PRO A 130 -7.19 34.52 -19.80
CA PRO A 130 -8.41 33.75 -20.06
C PRO A 130 -8.13 32.42 -20.79
N LEU A 131 -7.02 32.32 -21.53
CA LEU A 131 -6.58 31.09 -22.19
C LEU A 131 -5.65 30.22 -21.32
N GLY A 132 -5.08 30.77 -20.25
CA GLY A 132 -4.06 30.13 -19.41
C GLY A 132 -2.61 30.27 -19.91
N GLN A 133 -2.30 31.26 -20.74
CA GLN A 133 -0.94 31.54 -21.21
C GLN A 133 -0.02 31.96 -20.05
N ASN A 134 1.25 31.55 -20.09
CA ASN A 134 2.26 31.84 -19.06
C ASN A 134 1.84 31.43 -17.64
N THR A 135 1.09 30.33 -17.53
CA THR A 135 0.66 29.78 -16.24
C THR A 135 1.16 28.36 -16.03
N ILE A 136 1.46 28.02 -14.79
CA ILE A 136 1.89 26.68 -14.38
C ILE A 136 0.89 26.12 -13.37
N LEU A 137 0.18 25.08 -13.77
CA LEU A 137 -0.82 24.46 -12.91
C LEU A 137 -0.19 23.45 -11.94
N LEU A 138 -0.05 23.85 -10.68
CA LEU A 138 0.53 23.02 -9.63
C LEU A 138 -0.54 22.29 -8.81
N ARG A 139 -0.11 21.26 -8.06
CA ARG A 139 -0.96 20.51 -7.13
C ARG A 139 -0.15 20.07 -5.91
N GLY A 140 -0.75 20.19 -4.73
CA GLY A 140 -0.20 19.62 -3.50
C GLY A 140 -0.12 18.08 -3.52
N PRO A 141 0.63 17.48 -2.59
CA PRO A 141 0.76 16.03 -2.48
C PRO A 141 -0.54 15.39 -1.98
N LYS A 142 -1.23 14.63 -2.85
CA LYS A 142 -2.49 13.96 -2.50
C LYS A 142 -2.30 12.80 -1.51
N ASN A 143 -1.24 12.02 -1.69
CA ASN A 143 -1.04 10.74 -0.98
C ASN A 143 -0.23 10.88 0.32
N ALA A 144 0.18 12.10 0.71
CA ALA A 144 0.96 12.34 1.93
C ALA A 144 0.10 12.34 3.22
N ARG A 145 -1.23 12.25 3.10
CA ARG A 145 -2.16 12.26 4.24
C ARG A 145 -2.02 10.99 5.08
N GLU A 146 -2.21 11.11 6.39
CA GLU A 146 -2.10 9.98 7.32
C GLU A 146 -3.04 8.81 6.97
N ALA A 147 -4.30 9.09 6.64
CA ALA A 147 -5.26 8.06 6.24
C ALA A 147 -4.76 7.21 5.06
N VAL A 148 -4.02 7.80 4.10
CA VAL A 148 -3.51 7.07 2.93
C VAL A 148 -2.42 6.07 3.30
N LYS A 149 -1.71 6.28 4.42
CA LYS A 149 -0.70 5.33 4.93
C LYS A 149 -1.31 4.01 5.36
N HIS A 150 -2.62 3.97 5.65
CA HIS A 150 -3.35 2.78 6.03
C HIS A 150 -3.99 2.05 4.84
N PHE A 151 -3.83 2.57 3.62
CA PHE A 151 -4.35 1.95 2.41
C PHE A 151 -3.30 1.06 1.73
N GLY A 152 -3.75 0.23 0.78
CA GLY A 152 -2.90 -0.71 0.06
C GLY A 152 -3.00 -2.13 0.61
N PRO A 153 -2.01 -3.00 0.33
CA PRO A 153 -1.97 -4.37 0.83
C PRO A 153 -2.12 -4.42 2.35
N ALA A 154 -2.83 -5.44 2.85
CA ALA A 154 -3.10 -5.56 4.28
C ALA A 154 -1.78 -5.55 5.10
N PRO A 155 -1.76 -4.88 6.27
CA PRO A 155 -0.60 -4.88 7.14
C PRO A 155 -0.19 -6.31 7.50
N GLY A 156 1.00 -6.70 7.10
CA GLY A 156 1.51 -8.06 7.34
C GLY A 156 1.43 -9.00 6.13
N VAL A 157 1.05 -8.50 4.96
CA VAL A 157 1.39 -9.18 3.70
C VAL A 157 2.88 -8.94 3.41
N PRO A 158 3.65 -9.91 2.87
CA PRO A 158 5.02 -9.66 2.42
C PRO A 158 5.10 -8.44 1.50
N HIS A 159 6.13 -7.60 1.66
CA HIS A 159 6.31 -6.35 0.92
C HIS A 159 5.22 -5.27 1.15
N SER A 160 4.36 -5.43 2.17
CA SER A 160 3.43 -4.37 2.58
C SER A 160 4.15 -3.28 3.39
N HIS A 161 3.95 -2.02 2.99
CA HIS A 161 4.38 -0.83 3.75
C HIS A 161 3.21 -0.13 4.46
N THR A 162 2.04 -0.77 4.47
CA THR A 162 0.81 -0.21 5.02
C THR A 162 0.88 -0.13 6.54
N LYS A 163 0.59 1.07 7.07
CA LYS A 163 0.57 1.35 8.50
C LYS A 163 -0.62 0.61 9.13
N PRO A 164 -0.42 -0.20 10.18
CA PRO A 164 -1.54 -0.83 10.89
C PRO A 164 -2.33 0.20 11.72
N TYR A 165 -3.62 -0.08 11.92
CA TYR A 165 -4.45 0.67 12.87
C TYR A 165 -4.18 0.14 14.28
N VAL A 166 -3.38 0.88 15.05
CA VAL A 166 -2.97 0.47 16.40
C VAL A 166 -3.57 1.42 17.42
N ARG A 167 -4.06 0.88 18.55
CA ARG A 167 -4.65 1.68 19.66
C ARG A 167 -3.68 2.72 20.23
N ALA A 168 -2.41 2.35 20.39
CA ALA A 168 -1.37 3.23 20.92
C ALA A 168 0.00 2.91 20.33
N LYS A 169 0.92 3.88 20.37
CA LYS A 169 2.32 3.65 20.02
C LYS A 169 3.04 3.05 21.23
N GLY A 170 3.85 2.02 21.02
CA GLY A 170 4.70 1.48 22.09
C GLY A 170 5.27 0.09 21.77
N ARG A 171 6.12 -0.43 22.67
CA ARG A 171 6.66 -1.80 22.58
C ARG A 171 5.57 -2.87 22.72
N LYS A 172 4.54 -2.59 23.53
CA LYS A 172 3.47 -3.54 23.89
C LYS A 172 2.40 -3.70 22.80
N PHE A 173 2.33 -2.81 21.81
CA PHE A 173 1.26 -2.80 20.80
C PHE A 173 1.79 -3.23 19.43
N GLU A 174 1.31 -4.39 18.93
CA GLU A 174 1.53 -4.88 17.56
C GLU A 174 2.99 -4.90 17.05
N LYS A 175 3.96 -5.17 17.95
CA LYS A 175 5.40 -5.28 17.62
C LYS A 175 6.01 -6.65 17.90
N ALA A 176 5.22 -7.67 18.24
CA ALA A 176 5.70 -9.01 18.58
C ALA A 176 5.72 -9.94 17.35
N ARG A 177 4.76 -10.86 17.27
CA ARG A 177 4.64 -11.85 16.19
C ARG A 177 4.42 -11.17 14.83
N GLY A 178 5.06 -11.67 13.78
CA GLY A 178 4.93 -11.15 12.40
C GLY A 178 5.75 -9.90 12.09
N LYS A 179 6.32 -9.22 13.11
CA LYS A 179 7.16 -8.02 12.94
C LYS A 179 8.64 -8.25 13.22
N ARG A 180 9.01 -9.34 13.90
CA ARG A 180 10.39 -9.66 14.30
C ARG A 180 10.67 -11.15 14.12
N ASN A 181 11.88 -11.49 13.66
CA ASN A 181 12.27 -12.89 13.41
C ASN A 181 12.23 -13.71 14.71
N SER A 182 12.59 -13.11 15.84
CA SER A 182 12.64 -13.78 17.14
C SER A 182 11.28 -14.18 17.74
N ARG A 183 10.16 -13.88 17.07
CA ARG A 183 8.79 -14.14 17.57
C ARG A 183 7.97 -14.80 16.46
N GLY A 184 8.34 -16.03 16.09
CA GLY A 184 7.66 -16.85 15.10
C GLY A 184 8.15 -16.60 13.67
N PHE A 185 7.82 -15.43 13.10
CA PHE A 185 8.23 -15.07 11.75
C PHE A 185 8.28 -13.54 11.58
N ARG A 186 9.01 -13.08 10.57
CA ARG A 186 8.99 -11.68 10.12
C ARG A 186 8.54 -11.61 8.68
N LEU A 187 7.56 -10.76 8.45
CA LEU A 187 7.05 -10.46 7.12
C LEU A 187 8.02 -9.51 6.43
N GLY A 188 8.90 -10.09 5.62
CA GLY A 188 10.01 -9.39 4.95
C GLY A 188 11.01 -10.34 4.27
N SER A 189 11.00 -11.63 4.60
CA SER A 189 11.84 -12.63 3.95
C SER A 189 11.06 -13.92 3.74
N LEU A 190 10.73 -14.23 2.48
CA LEU A 190 10.23 -15.56 2.06
C LEU A 190 11.30 -16.67 2.25
N THR A 191 12.51 -16.32 2.70
CA THR A 191 13.67 -17.22 2.73
C THR A 191 13.91 -17.94 4.07
N GLN A 192 13.06 -17.77 5.08
CA GLN A 192 13.36 -18.27 6.43
C GLN A 192 12.50 -19.42 6.96
N PHE A 193 11.62 -20.00 6.12
CA PHE A 193 10.92 -21.25 6.48
C PHE A 193 11.67 -22.52 6.01
N LEU A 194 12.75 -22.39 5.24
CA LEU A 194 13.56 -23.49 4.70
C LEU A 194 14.97 -23.62 5.34
N ARG A 195 15.19 -23.09 6.54
CA ARG A 195 16.46 -23.28 7.27
C ARG A 195 16.20 -23.66 8.72
N ILE A 196 15.65 -24.86 8.92
CA ILE A 196 15.83 -25.60 10.17
C ILE A 196 16.34 -26.98 9.74
N ASN A 197 17.61 -27.24 10.08
CA ASN A 197 18.37 -28.49 10.00
C ASN A 197 18.90 -28.91 8.61
N GLU A 198 20.05 -28.35 8.24
CA GLU A 198 21.06 -29.15 7.52
C GLU A 198 21.89 -29.90 8.58
N ASP A 199 21.48 -31.12 8.90
CA ASP A 199 22.36 -32.17 9.42
C ASP A 199 22.50 -33.22 8.28
N PRO A 200 23.72 -33.65 7.92
CA PRO A 200 23.95 -34.47 6.74
C PRO A 200 23.77 -35.93 7.13
N LEU A 201 22.55 -36.49 7.03
CA LEU A 201 22.29 -37.95 6.96
C LEU A 201 20.78 -38.22 6.82
N HIS A 202 20.20 -37.89 5.66
CA HIS A 202 19.13 -38.72 5.04
C HIS A 202 18.80 -38.18 3.64
N PRO A 203 18.79 -39.01 2.58
CA PRO A 203 18.17 -38.63 1.33
C PRO A 203 16.65 -38.63 1.54
N LEU A 204 15.92 -37.72 0.89
CA LEU A 204 14.44 -37.64 0.71
C LEU A 204 13.81 -36.29 1.06
N ALA A 205 14.49 -35.16 0.81
CA ALA A 205 13.86 -33.85 0.80
C ALA A 205 14.04 -33.16 -0.56
N GLN A 206 13.39 -33.69 -1.58
CA GLN A 206 13.01 -32.93 -2.78
C GLN A 206 11.52 -33.12 -3.01
N LEU A 207 10.86 -32.03 -3.41
CA LEU A 207 9.48 -31.89 -3.90
C LEU A 207 8.50 -31.19 -2.95
N ILE A 208 8.64 -29.87 -2.79
CA ILE A 208 7.48 -28.97 -2.74
C ILE A 208 7.79 -27.72 -3.57
N TYR A 209 7.65 -27.84 -4.89
CA TYR A 209 7.17 -26.77 -5.76
C TYR A 209 6.15 -27.40 -6.71
N PRO A 210 4.99 -26.77 -6.97
CA PRO A 210 4.12 -27.23 -8.05
C PRO A 210 4.86 -27.02 -9.38
N PRO A 211 5.06 -28.04 -10.23
CA PRO A 211 5.56 -27.79 -11.57
C PRO A 211 4.47 -27.07 -12.36
N GLN A 212 4.86 -25.97 -13.00
CA GLN A 212 4.10 -25.41 -14.11
C GLN A 212 3.98 -26.48 -15.19
N ILE A 213 2.76 -26.69 -15.68
CA ILE A 213 2.45 -27.64 -16.75
C ILE A 213 2.99 -27.04 -18.04
N ASP A 214 4.10 -27.58 -18.54
CA ASP A 214 4.51 -27.41 -19.93
C ASP A 214 3.92 -28.58 -20.75
N PRO A 215 3.08 -28.34 -21.77
CA PRO A 215 2.28 -29.39 -22.40
C PRO A 215 3.01 -30.18 -23.50
N ASN A 216 4.34 -30.11 -23.60
CA ASN A 216 5.10 -30.80 -24.64
C ASN A 216 6.35 -31.43 -24.03
N ILE A 217 6.28 -32.69 -23.61
CA ILE A 217 7.34 -33.71 -23.71
C ILE A 217 6.74 -35.04 -23.24
N ALA A 218 6.73 -36.00 -24.16
CA ALA A 218 6.29 -37.36 -23.95
C ALA A 218 7.31 -38.14 -23.09
N GLY A 219 6.78 -39.01 -22.21
CA GLY A 219 7.52 -40.13 -21.61
C GLY A 219 8.30 -39.81 -20.34
N ALA A 220 7.71 -40.04 -19.18
CA ALA A 220 8.45 -40.29 -17.94
C ALA A 220 7.68 -41.25 -17.02
N GLN A 221 8.35 -42.34 -16.68
CA GLN A 221 7.85 -43.50 -15.95
C GLN A 221 7.40 -43.13 -14.53
N PHE A 222 6.15 -43.48 -14.19
CA PHE A 222 5.56 -43.31 -12.86
C PHE A 222 6.09 -44.39 -11.92
N LEU A 223 7.05 -44.04 -11.06
CA LEU A 223 7.43 -44.83 -9.90
C LEU A 223 7.41 -43.92 -8.68
N ARG A 224 6.39 -44.07 -7.82
CA ARG A 224 6.45 -43.91 -6.34
C ARG A 224 5.06 -44.02 -5.68
N ARG A 225 4.95 -44.96 -4.75
CA ARG A 225 3.90 -45.08 -3.72
C ARG A 225 3.69 -43.73 -3.04
N LEU A 226 2.46 -43.21 -3.08
CA LEU A 226 2.07 -41.95 -2.46
C LEU A 226 1.55 -42.22 -1.05
N VAL A 227 2.16 -41.63 -0.03
CA VAL A 227 1.71 -41.76 1.37
C VAL A 227 1.27 -40.39 1.85
N THR A 228 0.04 -40.29 2.36
CA THR A 228 -0.53 -39.04 2.85
C THR A 228 -0.69 -39.10 4.37
N ILE A 229 -0.07 -38.16 5.09
CA ILE A 229 -0.14 -38.07 6.56
C ILE A 229 -1.10 -36.93 6.92
N PHE A 230 -2.20 -37.25 7.59
CA PHE A 230 -3.22 -36.26 7.96
C PHE A 230 -2.90 -35.49 9.25
N SER A 231 -1.96 -35.99 10.05
CA SER A 231 -1.47 -35.35 11.28
C SER A 231 -0.16 -35.99 11.74
N ALA A 232 0.80 -35.19 12.21
CA ALA A 232 2.06 -35.71 12.77
C ALA A 232 1.86 -36.03 14.26
N PRO A 233 2.04 -37.28 14.71
CA PRO A 233 1.90 -37.63 16.11
C PRO A 233 2.98 -36.91 16.92
N ASN A 234 2.60 -36.31 18.05
CA ASN A 234 3.52 -35.59 18.93
C ASN A 234 4.21 -34.38 18.26
N TYR A 235 3.45 -33.57 17.51
CA TYR A 235 3.99 -32.43 16.77
C TYR A 235 4.78 -31.49 17.70
N GLY A 236 6.09 -31.38 17.48
CA GLY A 236 6.97 -30.57 18.33
C GLY A 236 7.19 -31.10 19.76
N GLY A 237 6.74 -32.32 20.09
CA GLY A 237 6.86 -32.91 21.42
C GLY A 237 5.96 -32.30 22.50
N GLU A 238 5.03 -31.41 22.12
CA GLU A 238 4.17 -30.65 23.05
C GLU A 238 2.70 -31.10 23.05
N PHE A 239 2.26 -31.89 22.06
CA PHE A 239 0.85 -32.23 21.85
C PHE A 239 0.61 -33.74 21.80
N ASP A 240 -0.40 -34.23 22.51
CA ASP A 240 -0.78 -35.65 22.59
C ASP A 240 -1.68 -36.11 21.43
N ASN A 241 -1.56 -35.48 20.26
CA ASN A 241 -2.39 -35.80 19.11
C ASN A 241 -1.96 -37.11 18.43
N VAL A 242 -2.96 -37.89 18.01
CA VAL A 242 -2.79 -39.11 17.23
C VAL A 242 -2.53 -38.76 15.76
N GLY A 243 -1.60 -39.46 15.12
CA GLY A 243 -1.36 -39.38 13.68
C GLY A 243 -2.09 -40.48 12.93
N ALA A 244 -2.46 -40.23 11.67
CA ALA A 244 -3.02 -41.27 10.80
C ALA A 244 -2.31 -41.27 9.45
N LEU A 245 -1.89 -42.46 9.04
CA LEU A 245 -1.25 -42.75 7.76
C LEU A 245 -2.29 -43.36 6.83
N LEU A 246 -2.50 -42.77 5.65
CA LEU A 246 -3.28 -43.41 4.59
C LEU A 246 -2.32 -44.01 3.57
N SER A 247 -2.43 -45.32 3.39
CA SER A 247 -1.77 -46.06 2.31
C SER A 247 -2.79 -46.47 1.26
N VAL A 248 -2.43 -46.33 -0.01
CA VAL A 248 -3.26 -46.73 -1.15
C VAL A 248 -2.43 -47.70 -1.99
N ASP A 249 -2.93 -48.93 -2.13
CA ASP A 249 -2.30 -49.95 -2.99
C ASP A 249 -2.74 -49.81 -4.45
N GLU A 250 -2.05 -50.53 -5.35
CA GLU A 250 -2.24 -50.46 -6.81
C GLU A 250 -3.66 -50.86 -7.27
N SER A 251 -4.41 -51.58 -6.43
CA SER A 251 -5.83 -51.91 -6.63
C SER A 251 -6.80 -50.84 -6.13
N LEU A 252 -6.30 -49.64 -5.77
CA LEU A 252 -7.06 -48.51 -5.20
C LEU A 252 -7.71 -48.79 -3.84
N VAL A 253 -7.32 -49.87 -3.16
CA VAL A 253 -7.77 -50.15 -1.80
C VAL A 253 -7.01 -49.24 -0.83
N CYS A 254 -7.77 -48.48 -0.04
CA CYS A 254 -7.25 -47.53 0.94
C CYS A 254 -7.23 -48.17 2.33
N SER A 255 -6.07 -48.18 2.98
CA SER A 255 -5.92 -48.63 4.38
C SER A 255 -5.42 -47.48 5.27
N PHE A 256 -5.93 -47.43 6.49
CA PHE A 256 -5.57 -46.42 7.49
C PHE A 256 -4.85 -47.05 8.65
N GLU A 257 -3.64 -46.56 8.94
CA GLU A 257 -2.85 -46.97 10.10
C GLU A 257 -2.74 -45.82 11.09
N ILE A 258 -3.18 -46.05 12.33
CA ILE A 258 -3.29 -45.02 13.36
C ILE A 258 -2.07 -45.07 14.28
N LEU A 259 -1.30 -43.98 14.31
CA LEU A 259 -0.11 -43.82 15.13
C LEU A 259 -0.46 -43.10 16.43
N LYS A 260 -0.47 -43.84 17.53
CA LYS A 260 -0.77 -43.32 18.87
C LYS A 260 0.39 -42.48 19.41
N PRO A 261 0.11 -41.44 20.23
CA PRO A 261 1.14 -40.65 20.89
C PRO A 261 1.90 -41.51 21.91
N LEU A 262 3.21 -41.25 22.07
CA LEU A 262 4.03 -41.86 23.10
C LEU A 262 3.66 -41.26 24.46
N LYS A 263 3.23 -42.08 25.44
CA LYS A 263 2.95 -41.62 26.80
C LYS A 263 4.26 -41.25 27.50
N SER A 264 4.34 -40.04 28.05
CA SER A 264 5.41 -39.68 28.97
C SER A 264 5.33 -40.55 30.23
N ALA A 265 6.40 -41.29 30.55
CA ALA A 265 6.52 -41.93 31.85
C ALA A 265 6.37 -40.86 32.96
N SER A 266 5.56 -41.19 33.96
CA SER A 266 4.97 -40.31 34.97
C SER A 266 5.96 -39.48 35.80
N GLY A 267 5.58 -38.20 36.04
CA GLY A 267 5.64 -37.57 37.36
C GLY A 267 6.85 -36.68 37.67
N GLY A 268 6.56 -35.42 38.02
CA GLY A 268 7.42 -34.64 38.91
C GLY A 268 8.01 -33.37 38.30
N SER A 269 7.41 -32.23 38.68
CA SER A 269 8.13 -30.96 38.82
C SER A 269 9.45 -31.16 39.57
N GLY A 270 10.57 -30.69 39.01
CA GLY A 270 11.84 -30.74 39.72
C GLY A 270 13.04 -30.42 38.85
N THR A 271 13.36 -29.13 38.80
CA THR A 271 14.71 -28.55 38.66
C THR A 271 15.88 -29.42 38.18
N SER A 272 16.68 -28.76 37.32
CA SER A 272 18.15 -28.71 37.28
C SER A 272 18.85 -29.41 36.11
N LYS A 273 19.70 -28.59 35.47
CA LYS A 273 20.70 -28.91 34.46
C LYS A 273 21.52 -30.15 34.87
N VAL A 274 22.13 -30.87 33.91
CA VAL A 274 23.61 -30.95 33.74
C VAL A 274 24.09 -32.04 32.75
N THR A 275 24.96 -31.58 31.83
CA THR A 275 26.06 -32.18 31.04
C THR A 275 25.92 -33.41 30.13
N LEU A 276 26.30 -33.18 28.88
CA LEU A 276 26.75 -34.16 27.88
C LEU A 276 28.09 -34.81 28.29
N LYS A 277 28.17 -36.15 28.27
CA LYS A 277 29.45 -36.88 28.16
C LYS A 277 29.45 -37.70 26.86
N LYS A 278 30.56 -37.63 26.12
CA LYS A 278 30.82 -38.36 24.86
C LYS A 278 30.99 -39.87 25.10
N PRO A 279 30.69 -40.72 24.11
CA PRO A 279 30.81 -42.18 24.23
C PRO A 279 32.26 -42.68 24.04
N PRO A 280 32.67 -43.82 24.66
CA PRO A 280 33.89 -44.53 24.28
C PRO A 280 33.67 -45.40 23.03
N LYS A 281 34.74 -45.58 22.25
CA LYS A 281 34.77 -46.37 21.00
C LYS A 281 34.61 -47.87 21.28
N LEU A 282 33.81 -48.55 20.48
CA LEU A 282 33.75 -50.02 20.46
C LEU A 282 35.01 -50.61 19.80
N GLY A 283 35.53 -51.68 20.40
CA GLY A 283 36.28 -52.72 19.70
C GLY A 283 35.36 -53.73 19.05
#